data_AF-A0A164N4U2-F1
#
_entry.id   AF-A0A164N4U2-F1
#
_cell.length_a   1.000
_cell.length_b   1.000
_cell.length_c   1.000
_cell.angle_alpha   90.00
_cell.angle_beta   90.00
_cell.angle_gamma   90.00
#
_symmetry.space_group_name_H-M   'P 1'
#
loop_
_entity.id
_entity.type
_entity.pdbx_description
1 polymer ?
#
loop_
_entity_poly.entity_id
_entity_poly.type
_entity_poly.pdbx_seq_one_letter_code
_entity_poly.pdbx_strand_id
1 'polypeptide(L)'
;MNTPDSLAPQHPEGADVFFGMIAAVAPYLAWGVGVFGIVAIVAGIAQLHQHSLRGEPAGPAVGTIGGGLFMTIAGPVFGTIIGRTVDTGPGAEESAATAAQPPTTAPADVAREMTESTPTDWTPLIWIGGGAAALALTAYLITRTRSHIIDRRTAQRTLDTDFAAAQAIYDDVAAAYAAYIADPYAIFTRPLLDDLSEPRTAAFIDAFADATALRPLTCPDSSDRVQAFASAAHAARSAWDSADTHARTIGMGVSSEDDTRIVRRIRSALNLALDDSATGQERDTALQTVERLAAGLITIPDRIYTRAKTAIETTTRKQLTH
;
A
#
# COMPACT_ATOMS: atom_id res chain seq x y z
N MET A 1 -10.90 -85.15 -41.36
CA MET A 1 -10.58 -84.06 -42.30
C MET A 1 -11.05 -82.77 -41.65
N ASN A 2 -10.12 -82.02 -41.05
CA ASN A 2 -10.38 -80.80 -40.30
C ASN A 2 -10.29 -79.60 -41.26
N THR A 3 -11.26 -78.69 -41.23
CA THR A 3 -11.24 -77.35 -41.86
C THR A 3 -12.36 -76.51 -41.20
N PRO A 4 -12.23 -75.17 -41.09
CA PRO A 4 -11.79 -74.52 -39.86
C PRO A 4 -12.85 -73.58 -39.25
N ASP A 5 -12.68 -73.28 -37.97
CA ASP A 5 -13.39 -72.25 -37.21
C ASP A 5 -13.36 -70.89 -37.92
N SER A 6 -14.55 -70.32 -38.12
CA SER A 6 -14.73 -68.93 -38.55
C SER A 6 -14.80 -68.05 -37.29
N LEU A 7 -13.76 -67.23 -37.10
CA LEU A 7 -13.66 -66.21 -36.07
C LEU A 7 -14.73 -65.12 -36.29
N ALA A 8 -15.77 -65.12 -35.46
CA ALA A 8 -16.58 -63.93 -35.24
C ALA A 8 -15.80 -62.92 -34.37
N PRO A 9 -15.79 -61.62 -34.69
CA PRO A 9 -15.09 -60.62 -33.90
C PRO A 9 -15.78 -60.46 -32.53
N GLN A 10 -15.09 -60.83 -31.46
CA GLN A 10 -15.51 -60.52 -30.10
C GLN A 10 -15.37 -59.00 -29.88
N HIS A 11 -16.49 -58.30 -29.82
CA HIS A 11 -16.54 -56.91 -29.38
C HIS A 11 -16.12 -56.86 -27.90
N PRO A 12 -15.18 -56.00 -27.48
CA PRO A 12 -14.69 -56.00 -26.11
C PRO A 12 -15.76 -55.42 -25.17
N GLU A 13 -16.35 -56.26 -24.30
CA GLU A 13 -17.31 -55.85 -23.25
C GLU A 13 -16.80 -54.67 -22.37
N GLY A 14 -15.49 -54.46 -22.30
CA GLY A 14 -14.89 -53.33 -21.60
C GLY A 14 -15.21 -51.95 -22.21
N ALA A 15 -15.55 -51.90 -23.51
CA ALA A 15 -15.92 -50.64 -24.16
C ALA A 15 -17.28 -50.15 -23.66
N ASP A 16 -18.28 -51.03 -23.54
CA ASP A 16 -19.64 -50.67 -23.16
C ASP A 16 -19.73 -50.18 -21.71
N VAL A 17 -18.94 -50.78 -20.81
CA VAL A 17 -18.83 -50.33 -19.41
C VAL A 17 -18.11 -48.98 -19.30
N PHE A 18 -17.06 -48.77 -20.10
CA PHE A 18 -16.34 -47.50 -20.14
C PHE A 18 -17.20 -46.36 -20.72
N PHE A 19 -17.94 -46.62 -21.80
CA PHE A 19 -18.89 -45.67 -22.38
C PHE A 19 -20.08 -45.39 -21.45
N GLY A 20 -20.58 -46.39 -20.72
CA GLY A 20 -21.62 -46.22 -19.69
C GLY A 20 -21.16 -45.37 -18.51
N MET A 21 -19.92 -45.54 -18.04
CA MET A 21 -19.34 -44.72 -16.97
C MET A 21 -19.10 -43.27 -17.42
N ILE A 22 -18.65 -43.07 -18.66
CA ILE A 22 -18.53 -41.72 -19.26
C ILE A 22 -19.91 -41.06 -19.40
N ALA A 23 -20.94 -41.78 -19.83
CA ALA A 23 -22.30 -41.26 -19.93
C ALA A 23 -22.89 -40.87 -18.57
N ALA A 24 -22.55 -41.59 -17.50
CA ALA A 24 -22.97 -41.28 -16.13
C ALA A 24 -22.26 -40.04 -15.54
N VAL A 25 -21.01 -39.77 -15.94
CA VAL A 25 -20.20 -38.63 -15.44
C VAL A 25 -20.34 -37.37 -16.32
N ALA A 26 -20.67 -37.54 -17.59
CA ALA A 26 -20.91 -36.44 -18.56
C ALA A 26 -21.86 -35.34 -18.06
N PRO A 27 -23.02 -35.64 -17.43
CA PRO A 27 -23.89 -34.58 -16.90
C PRO A 27 -23.21 -33.82 -15.75
N TYR A 28 -22.44 -34.47 -14.89
CA TYR A 28 -21.74 -33.79 -13.79
C TYR A 28 -20.58 -32.90 -14.27
N LEU A 29 -19.86 -33.32 -15.33
CA LEU A 29 -18.83 -32.50 -15.97
C LEU A 29 -19.42 -31.26 -16.67
N ALA A 30 -20.58 -31.41 -17.33
CA ALA A 30 -21.28 -30.29 -17.95
C ALA A 30 -21.77 -29.25 -16.91
N TRP A 31 -22.21 -29.72 -15.73
CA TRP A 31 -22.59 -28.85 -14.61
C TRP A 31 -21.36 -28.16 -13.98
N GLY A 32 -20.24 -28.86 -13.85
CA GLY A 32 -18.98 -28.27 -13.35
C GLY A 32 -18.47 -27.13 -14.22
N VAL A 33 -18.58 -27.27 -15.54
CA VAL A 33 -18.25 -26.25 -16.55
C VAL A 33 -19.13 -24.99 -16.40
N GLY A 34 -20.44 -25.17 -16.19
CA GLY A 34 -21.37 -24.05 -15.96
C GLY A 34 -21.08 -23.28 -14.67
N VAL A 35 -20.79 -23.99 -13.57
CA VAL A 35 -20.41 -23.37 -12.29
C VAL A 35 -19.10 -22.58 -12.43
N PHE A 36 -18.11 -23.13 -13.14
CA PHE A 36 -16.84 -22.46 -13.37
C PHE A 36 -17.00 -21.18 -14.22
N GLY A 37 -17.88 -21.22 -15.23
CA GLY A 37 -18.23 -20.05 -16.05
C GLY A 37 -18.87 -18.92 -15.25
N ILE A 38 -19.80 -19.24 -14.35
CA ILE A 38 -20.46 -18.26 -13.47
C ILE A 38 -19.46 -17.64 -12.48
N VAL A 39 -18.56 -18.45 -11.90
CA VAL A 39 -17.49 -17.95 -11.01
C VAL A 39 -16.56 -16.99 -11.76
N ALA A 40 -16.21 -17.30 -13.01
CA ALA A 40 -15.37 -16.42 -13.84
C ALA A 40 -16.06 -15.09 -14.18
N ILE A 41 -17.38 -15.09 -14.45
CA ILE A 41 -18.17 -13.87 -14.69
C ILE A 41 -18.24 -13.00 -13.44
N VAL A 42 -18.53 -13.59 -12.27
CA VAL A 42 -18.60 -12.85 -11.00
C VAL A 42 -17.22 -12.27 -10.63
N ALA A 43 -16.15 -13.03 -10.84
CA ALA A 43 -14.78 -12.55 -10.64
C ALA A 43 -14.42 -11.40 -11.59
N GLY A 44 -14.81 -11.50 -12.87
CA GLY A 44 -14.58 -10.46 -13.88
C GLY A 44 -15.34 -9.17 -13.58
N ILE A 45 -16.60 -9.24 -13.15
CA ILE A 45 -17.41 -8.06 -12.76
C ILE A 45 -16.82 -7.38 -11.52
N ALA A 46 -16.36 -8.14 -10.53
CA ALA A 46 -15.69 -7.60 -9.35
C ALA A 46 -14.35 -6.90 -9.72
N GLN A 47 -13.60 -7.47 -10.67
CA GLN A 47 -12.38 -6.85 -11.21
C GLN A 47 -12.69 -5.55 -11.96
N LEU A 48 -13.73 -5.53 -12.80
CA LEU A 48 -14.12 -4.35 -13.57
C LEU A 48 -14.52 -3.18 -12.66
N HIS A 49 -15.24 -3.49 -11.58
CA HIS A 49 -15.62 -2.48 -10.58
C HIS A 49 -14.39 -1.93 -9.82
N GLN A 50 -13.41 -2.78 -9.51
CA GLN A 50 -12.14 -2.33 -8.93
C GLN A 50 -11.31 -1.47 -9.89
N HIS A 51 -11.28 -1.78 -11.18
CA HIS A 51 -10.58 -0.96 -12.18
C HIS A 51 -11.23 0.41 -12.36
N SER A 52 -12.58 0.47 -12.34
CA SER A 52 -13.32 1.74 -12.42
C SER A 52 -13.05 2.66 -11.23
N LEU A 53 -12.74 2.11 -10.05
CA LEU A 53 -12.40 2.89 -8.86
C LEU A 53 -10.92 3.34 -8.82
N ARG A 54 -10.05 2.69 -9.60
CA ARG A 54 -8.60 2.97 -9.66
C ARG A 54 -8.15 3.80 -10.86
N GLY A 55 -9.02 3.98 -11.86
CA GLY A 55 -8.73 4.81 -13.04
C GLY A 55 -7.74 4.20 -14.04
N GLU A 56 -7.49 2.88 -13.96
CA GLU A 56 -6.59 2.16 -14.87
C GLU A 56 -7.34 1.53 -16.07
N PRO A 57 -6.70 1.35 -17.24
CA PRO A 57 -7.36 0.81 -18.43
C PRO A 57 -7.81 -0.65 -18.25
N ALA A 58 -9.09 -0.90 -18.55
CA ALA A 58 -9.83 -2.14 -18.27
C ALA A 58 -9.47 -3.37 -19.15
N GLY A 59 -8.26 -3.41 -19.71
CA GLY A 59 -7.82 -4.41 -20.69
C GLY A 59 -8.02 -5.88 -20.29
N PRO A 60 -7.61 -6.32 -19.08
CA PRO A 60 -7.69 -7.74 -18.70
C PRO A 60 -9.06 -8.18 -18.15
N ALA A 61 -9.88 -7.26 -17.64
CA ALA A 61 -11.17 -7.57 -17.00
C ALA A 61 -12.30 -7.89 -18.01
N VAL A 62 -12.23 -7.36 -19.22
CA VAL A 62 -13.18 -7.68 -20.29
C VAL A 62 -12.98 -9.12 -20.81
N GLY A 63 -11.74 -9.60 -20.81
CA GLY A 63 -11.39 -10.96 -21.27
C GLY A 63 -11.94 -12.07 -20.37
N THR A 64 -11.95 -11.88 -19.05
CA THR A 64 -12.47 -12.86 -18.08
C THR A 64 -14.00 -12.98 -18.12
N ILE A 65 -14.71 -11.87 -18.35
CA ILE A 65 -16.18 -11.85 -18.53
C ILE A 65 -16.56 -12.56 -19.84
N GLY A 66 -15.85 -12.27 -20.94
CA GLY A 66 -16.10 -12.91 -22.24
C GLY A 66 -15.86 -14.43 -22.23
N GLY A 67 -14.78 -14.88 -21.57
CA GLY A 67 -14.48 -16.31 -21.43
C GLY A 67 -15.49 -17.08 -20.59
N GLY A 68 -15.98 -16.47 -19.50
CA GLY A 68 -17.02 -17.07 -18.66
C GLY A 68 -18.37 -17.21 -19.36
N LEU A 69 -18.77 -16.19 -20.16
CA LEU A 69 -20.01 -16.23 -20.93
C LEU A 69 -19.99 -17.35 -22.00
N PHE A 70 -18.85 -17.53 -22.69
CA PHE A 70 -18.68 -18.57 -23.69
C PHE A 70 -18.76 -19.99 -23.09
N MET A 71 -18.13 -20.20 -21.92
CA MET A 71 -18.19 -21.47 -21.17
C MET A 71 -19.61 -21.81 -20.70
N THR A 72 -20.41 -20.80 -20.33
CA THR A 72 -21.78 -21.00 -19.84
C THR A 72 -22.76 -21.36 -20.96
N ILE A 73 -22.49 -20.92 -22.20
CA ILE A 73 -23.33 -21.19 -23.38
C ILE A 73 -22.96 -22.53 -24.05
N ALA A 74 -21.70 -22.98 -23.97
CA ALA A 74 -21.24 -24.20 -24.63
C ALA A 74 -21.72 -25.50 -23.94
N GLY A 75 -21.94 -25.49 -22.62
CA GLY A 75 -22.32 -26.68 -21.84
C GLY A 75 -23.65 -27.34 -22.25
N PRO A 76 -24.76 -26.60 -22.43
CA PRO A 76 -26.05 -27.18 -22.78
C PRO A 76 -26.13 -27.75 -24.21
N VAL A 77 -25.33 -27.20 -25.15
CA VAL A 77 -25.34 -27.62 -26.56
C VAL A 77 -24.59 -28.95 -26.76
N PHE A 78 -23.63 -29.27 -25.90
CA PHE A 78 -22.85 -30.51 -26.01
C PHE A 78 -23.65 -31.77 -25.58
N GLY A 79 -24.51 -31.65 -24.57
CA GLY A 79 -25.35 -32.77 -24.09
C GLY A 79 -26.47 -33.16 -25.06
N THR A 80 -26.99 -32.20 -25.84
CA THR A 80 -28.07 -32.44 -26.81
C THR A 80 -27.59 -33.12 -28.10
N ILE A 81 -26.30 -33.03 -28.43
CA ILE A 81 -25.72 -33.65 -29.61
C ILE A 81 -25.37 -35.13 -29.35
N ILE A 82 -24.91 -35.47 -28.14
CA ILE A 82 -24.56 -36.86 -27.78
C ILE A 82 -25.81 -37.74 -27.54
N GLY A 83 -26.90 -37.16 -27.03
CA GLY A 83 -28.17 -37.88 -26.87
C GLY A 83 -28.81 -38.36 -28.18
N ARG A 84 -28.48 -37.72 -29.32
CA ARG A 84 -28.98 -38.13 -30.65
C ARG A 84 -28.18 -39.24 -31.31
N THR A 85 -26.95 -39.52 -30.87
CA THR A 85 -26.10 -40.53 -31.50
C THR A 85 -26.28 -41.93 -30.93
N VAL A 86 -27.09 -42.11 -29.88
CA VAL A 86 -27.29 -43.41 -29.22
C VAL A 86 -28.51 -44.20 -29.75
N ASP A 87 -29.39 -43.58 -30.55
CA ASP A 87 -30.57 -44.26 -31.15
C ASP A 87 -30.37 -44.79 -32.58
N THR A 88 -29.12 -44.91 -33.06
CA THR A 88 -28.84 -45.56 -34.35
C THR A 88 -27.98 -46.81 -34.17
N GLY A 89 -28.62 -47.90 -33.77
CA GLY A 89 -28.12 -49.27 -33.90
C GLY A 89 -28.99 -50.06 -34.92
N PRO A 90 -28.40 -50.89 -35.80
CA PRO A 90 -29.01 -51.32 -37.05
C PRO A 90 -29.89 -52.57 -36.90
N GLY A 91 -31.04 -52.59 -37.57
CA GLY A 91 -31.98 -53.72 -37.54
C GLY A 91 -32.72 -53.91 -38.86
N ALA A 92 -32.08 -54.63 -39.78
CA ALA A 92 -32.62 -55.54 -40.79
C ALA A 92 -34.04 -55.29 -41.34
N GLU A 93 -34.08 -54.83 -42.60
CA GLU A 93 -35.19 -55.11 -43.52
C GLU A 93 -35.15 -56.59 -43.91
N GLU A 94 -36.04 -57.43 -43.37
CA GLU A 94 -36.56 -58.61 -44.10
C GLU A 94 -37.86 -59.13 -43.47
N SER A 95 -39.00 -58.85 -44.10
CA SER A 95 -39.99 -59.91 -44.40
C SER A 95 -41.22 -59.37 -45.11
N ALA A 96 -41.43 -59.95 -46.29
CA ALA A 96 -42.67 -59.93 -47.04
C ALA A 96 -43.85 -60.47 -46.22
N ALA A 97 -45.05 -59.94 -46.48
CA ALA A 97 -46.28 -60.66 -46.21
C ALA A 97 -47.30 -60.43 -47.33
N THR A 98 -47.40 -61.44 -48.18
CA THR A 98 -48.56 -61.91 -48.93
C THR A 98 -49.91 -61.46 -48.36
N ALA A 99 -50.77 -60.97 -49.25
CA ALA A 99 -52.19 -60.77 -49.01
C ALA A 99 -52.96 -62.10 -48.90
N ALA A 100 -53.79 -62.27 -47.85
CA ALA A 100 -55.10 -62.97 -47.91
C ALA A 100 -55.82 -63.02 -46.53
N GLN A 101 -56.83 -62.16 -46.38
CA GLN A 101 -58.21 -62.40 -45.86
C GLN A 101 -58.54 -63.00 -44.45
N PRO A 102 -59.75 -62.72 -43.91
CA PRO A 102 -60.05 -62.53 -42.46
C PRO A 102 -60.85 -63.71 -41.84
N PRO A 103 -61.18 -63.69 -40.53
CA PRO A 103 -62.46 -63.08 -40.13
C PRO A 103 -62.48 -62.36 -38.76
N THR A 104 -63.32 -61.32 -38.70
CA THR A 104 -64.23 -60.95 -37.62
C THR A 104 -64.02 -61.58 -36.24
N THR A 105 -63.65 -60.75 -35.26
CA THR A 105 -64.40 -60.50 -34.02
C THR A 105 -63.82 -59.28 -33.30
N ALA A 106 -64.55 -58.16 -33.30
CA ALA A 106 -64.48 -57.18 -32.21
C ALA A 106 -65.48 -57.67 -31.14
N PRO A 107 -65.16 -57.62 -29.84
CA PRO A 107 -65.36 -56.37 -29.12
C PRO A 107 -64.37 -56.11 -27.96
N ALA A 108 -64.49 -54.89 -27.41
CA ALA A 108 -64.22 -54.48 -26.03
C ALA A 108 -63.02 -53.54 -25.80
N ASP A 109 -63.42 -52.41 -25.20
CA ASP A 109 -62.68 -51.48 -24.36
C ASP A 109 -61.66 -50.54 -25.00
N VAL A 110 -62.20 -49.36 -25.33
CA VAL A 110 -61.49 -48.08 -25.32
C VAL A 110 -61.03 -47.80 -23.89
N ALA A 111 -59.91 -48.40 -23.49
CA ALA A 111 -59.11 -47.90 -22.38
C ALA A 111 -58.46 -46.59 -22.84
N ARG A 112 -59.10 -45.47 -22.49
CA ARG A 112 -58.56 -44.13 -22.63
C ARG A 112 -57.32 -44.04 -21.73
N GLU A 113 -56.15 -44.25 -22.31
CA GLU A 113 -54.85 -44.10 -21.67
C GLU A 113 -54.69 -42.61 -21.28
N MET A 114 -55.04 -42.28 -20.04
CA MET A 114 -54.73 -40.98 -19.45
C MET A 114 -53.22 -40.97 -19.21
N THR A 115 -52.47 -40.25 -20.03
CA THR A 115 -51.07 -39.94 -19.76
C THR A 115 -51.02 -39.05 -18.51
N GLU A 116 -50.65 -39.64 -17.37
CA GLU A 116 -50.33 -38.88 -16.15
C GLU A 116 -49.21 -37.89 -16.47
N SER A 117 -49.50 -36.59 -16.37
CA SER A 117 -48.50 -35.54 -16.41
C SER A 117 -47.63 -35.64 -15.16
N THR A 118 -46.42 -36.18 -15.28
CA THR A 118 -45.43 -36.15 -14.20
C THR A 118 -45.08 -34.69 -13.89
N PRO A 119 -45.20 -34.24 -12.63
CA PRO A 119 -44.85 -32.86 -12.25
C PRO A 119 -43.38 -32.58 -12.59
N THR A 120 -43.12 -31.50 -13.33
CA THR A 120 -41.76 -31.06 -13.66
C THR A 120 -40.96 -30.82 -12.37
N ASP A 121 -39.84 -31.53 -12.21
CA ASP A 121 -38.98 -31.38 -11.04
C ASP A 121 -38.09 -30.13 -11.17
N TRP A 122 -38.51 -29.04 -10.51
CA TRP A 122 -37.78 -27.76 -10.47
C TRP A 122 -36.66 -27.73 -9.42
N THR A 123 -36.49 -28.80 -8.64
CA THR A 123 -35.53 -28.88 -7.53
C THR A 123 -34.10 -28.51 -7.94
N PRO A 124 -33.55 -28.98 -9.09
CA PRO A 124 -32.19 -28.64 -9.50
C PRO A 124 -31.99 -27.14 -9.76
N LEU A 125 -32.99 -26.44 -10.31
CA LEU A 125 -32.92 -25.02 -10.61
C LEU A 125 -32.93 -24.15 -9.34
N ILE A 126 -33.64 -24.58 -8.30
CA ILE A 126 -33.66 -23.90 -7.00
C ILE A 126 -32.28 -23.97 -6.33
N TRP A 127 -31.60 -25.12 -6.40
CA TRP A 127 -30.25 -25.27 -5.85
C TRP A 127 -29.20 -24.43 -6.59
N ILE A 128 -29.28 -24.32 -7.92
CA ILE A 128 -28.38 -23.44 -8.70
C ILE A 128 -28.61 -21.98 -8.33
N GLY A 129 -29.87 -21.53 -8.33
CA GLY A 129 -30.22 -20.15 -8.01
C GLY A 129 -29.80 -19.78 -6.59
N GLY A 130 -30.04 -20.68 -5.63
CA GLY A 130 -29.63 -20.51 -4.23
C GLY A 130 -28.10 -20.48 -4.07
N GLY A 131 -27.37 -21.39 -4.73
CA GLY A 131 -25.91 -21.45 -4.68
C GLY A 131 -25.25 -20.21 -5.31
N ALA A 132 -25.74 -19.78 -6.47
CA ALA A 132 -25.26 -18.57 -7.14
C ALA A 132 -25.53 -17.31 -6.32
N ALA A 133 -26.74 -17.18 -5.74
CA ALA A 133 -27.08 -16.08 -4.85
C ALA A 133 -26.24 -16.07 -3.58
N ALA A 134 -25.98 -17.23 -2.98
CA ALA A 134 -25.13 -17.36 -1.79
C ALA A 134 -23.66 -16.98 -2.07
N LEU A 135 -23.11 -17.40 -3.22
CA LEU A 135 -21.76 -17.02 -3.64
C LEU A 135 -21.66 -15.52 -3.96
N ALA A 136 -22.65 -14.96 -4.67
CA ALA A 136 -22.69 -13.54 -4.96
C ALA A 136 -22.79 -12.69 -3.68
N LEU A 137 -23.62 -13.11 -2.72
CA LEU A 137 -23.74 -12.47 -1.42
C LEU A 137 -22.43 -12.56 -0.62
N THR A 138 -21.77 -13.72 -0.64
CA THR A 138 -20.48 -13.92 0.04
C THR A 138 -19.39 -13.04 -0.58
N ALA A 139 -19.30 -12.98 -1.91
CA ALA A 139 -18.37 -12.11 -2.63
C ALA A 139 -18.64 -10.61 -2.36
N TYR A 140 -19.91 -10.22 -2.28
CA TYR A 140 -20.33 -8.86 -1.92
C TYR A 140 -19.93 -8.50 -0.48
N LEU A 141 -20.18 -9.38 0.48
CA LEU A 141 -19.79 -9.14 1.88
C LEU A 141 -18.28 -9.09 2.05
N ILE A 142 -17.52 -9.94 1.35
CA ILE A 142 -16.05 -9.92 1.36
C ILE A 142 -15.52 -8.60 0.78
N THR A 143 -16.03 -8.15 -0.37
CA THR A 143 -15.58 -6.89 -0.99
C THR A 143 -15.93 -5.67 -0.14
N ARG A 144 -17.16 -5.61 0.39
CA ARG A 144 -17.63 -4.52 1.27
C ARG A 144 -16.85 -4.46 2.59
N THR A 145 -16.54 -5.59 3.20
CA THR A 145 -15.77 -5.62 4.45
C THR A 145 -14.31 -5.24 4.18
N ARG A 146 -13.75 -5.70 3.05
CA ARG A 146 -12.39 -5.37 2.64
C ARG A 146 -12.19 -3.90 2.32
N SER A 147 -13.13 -3.23 1.65
CA SER A 147 -13.01 -1.79 1.37
C SER A 147 -12.91 -0.98 2.65
N HIS A 148 -13.81 -1.22 3.62
CA HIS A 148 -13.76 -0.52 4.90
C HIS A 148 -12.46 -0.76 5.69
N ILE A 149 -11.87 -1.95 5.60
CA ILE A 149 -10.58 -2.25 6.24
C ILE A 149 -9.42 -1.57 5.50
N ILE A 150 -9.44 -1.57 4.16
CA ILE A 150 -8.40 -0.93 3.34
C ILE A 150 -8.43 0.58 3.54
N ASP A 151 -9.61 1.20 3.55
CA ASP A 151 -9.80 2.64 3.72
C ASP A 151 -9.25 3.14 5.05
N ARG A 152 -9.43 2.36 6.13
CA ARG A 152 -8.84 2.67 7.44
C ARG A 152 -7.32 2.57 7.43
N ARG A 153 -6.78 1.54 6.77
CA ARG A 153 -5.33 1.33 6.66
C ARG A 153 -4.67 2.38 5.77
N THR A 154 -5.32 2.79 4.68
CA THR A 154 -4.80 3.85 3.81
C THR A 154 -4.83 5.18 4.54
N ALA A 155 -5.91 5.50 5.24
CA ALA A 155 -5.99 6.71 6.08
C ALA A 155 -4.89 6.74 7.15
N GLN A 156 -4.66 5.64 7.86
CA GLN A 156 -3.58 5.54 8.85
C GLN A 156 -2.19 5.72 8.21
N ARG A 157 -1.93 5.09 7.06
CA ARG A 157 -0.65 5.25 6.36
C ARG A 157 -0.41 6.68 5.89
N THR A 158 -1.46 7.36 5.42
CA THR A 158 -1.36 8.79 5.06
C THR A 158 -1.00 9.62 6.28
N LEU A 159 -1.69 9.42 7.41
CA LEU A 159 -1.36 10.10 8.67
C LEU A 159 0.08 9.84 9.13
N ASP A 160 0.54 8.58 9.09
CA ASP A 160 1.91 8.23 9.45
C ASP A 160 2.94 8.90 8.53
N THR A 161 2.64 8.98 7.23
CA THR A 161 3.50 9.62 6.23
C THR A 161 3.56 11.13 6.46
N ASP A 162 2.42 11.78 6.69
CA ASP A 162 2.34 13.22 6.95
C ASP A 162 3.04 13.58 8.26
N PHE A 163 2.87 12.76 9.30
CA PHE A 163 3.58 12.91 10.56
C PHE A 163 5.09 12.76 10.39
N ALA A 164 5.54 11.72 9.68
CA ALA A 164 6.96 11.50 9.42
C ALA A 164 7.58 12.66 8.62
N ALA A 165 6.85 13.22 7.66
CA ALA A 165 7.28 14.39 6.90
C ALA A 165 7.42 15.63 7.80
N ALA A 166 6.43 15.91 8.66
CA ALA A 166 6.50 17.01 9.62
C ALA A 166 7.67 16.85 10.62
N GLN A 167 7.89 15.63 11.09
CA GLN A 167 8.99 15.29 11.99
C GLN A 167 10.35 15.55 11.33
N ALA A 168 10.53 15.12 10.08
CA ALA A 168 11.75 15.37 9.33
C ALA A 168 12.04 16.87 9.15
N ILE A 169 11.01 17.68 8.86
CA ILE A 169 11.15 19.14 8.74
C ILE A 169 11.62 19.75 10.07
N TYR A 170 10.98 19.36 11.18
CA TYR A 170 11.39 19.83 12.50
C TYR A 170 12.83 19.42 12.82
N ASP A 171 13.18 18.16 12.58
CA ASP A 171 14.51 17.62 12.89
C ASP A 171 15.60 18.30 12.05
N ASP A 172 15.33 18.63 10.78
CA ASP A 172 16.23 19.41 9.94
C ASP A 172 16.49 20.81 10.51
N VAL A 173 15.45 21.52 10.96
CA VAL A 173 15.58 22.85 11.58
C VAL A 173 16.32 22.76 12.90
N ALA A 174 15.96 21.78 13.74
CA ALA A 174 16.61 21.54 15.02
C ALA A 174 18.09 21.20 14.82
N ALA A 175 18.44 20.39 13.82
CA ALA A 175 19.81 20.06 13.48
C ALA A 175 20.58 21.28 12.96
N ALA A 176 19.99 22.10 12.09
CA ALA A 176 20.61 23.31 11.58
C ALA A 176 20.88 24.33 12.70
N TYR A 177 19.91 24.54 13.58
CA TYR A 177 20.07 25.42 14.73
C TYR A 177 21.06 24.86 15.76
N ALA A 178 21.01 23.56 16.03
CA ALA A 178 21.99 22.89 16.89
C ALA A 178 23.41 23.00 16.31
N ALA A 179 23.59 22.84 15.00
CA ALA A 179 24.88 23.02 14.34
C ALA A 179 25.40 24.46 14.47
N TYR A 180 24.51 25.45 14.38
CA TYR A 180 24.86 26.85 14.64
C TYR A 180 25.35 27.07 16.08
N ILE A 181 24.61 26.59 17.07
CA ILE A 181 24.99 26.71 18.49
C ILE A 181 26.28 25.91 18.74
N ALA A 182 26.44 24.75 18.10
CA ALA A 182 27.57 23.85 18.23
C ALA A 182 28.90 24.46 17.76
N ASP A 183 28.88 25.29 16.73
CA ASP A 183 30.07 25.92 16.18
C ASP A 183 30.40 27.24 16.93
N PRO A 184 31.50 27.29 17.71
CA PRO A 184 31.90 28.50 18.44
C PRO A 184 32.30 29.65 17.50
N TYR A 185 32.61 29.38 16.23
CA TYR A 185 32.95 30.39 15.24
C TYR A 185 31.74 30.90 14.44
N ALA A 186 30.56 30.26 14.55
CA ALA A 186 29.40 30.61 13.75
C ALA A 186 28.90 32.04 14.00
N ILE A 187 29.16 32.57 15.21
CA ILE A 187 28.83 33.95 15.59
C ILE A 187 29.49 34.98 14.68
N PHE A 188 30.70 34.70 14.17
CA PHE A 188 31.40 35.63 13.28
C PHE A 188 30.72 35.74 11.91
N THR A 189 29.98 34.72 11.49
CA THR A 189 29.28 34.73 10.20
C THR A 189 27.82 35.16 10.36
N ARG A 190 27.20 34.83 11.49
CA ARG A 190 25.76 35.00 11.74
C ARG A 190 25.51 35.50 13.17
N PRO A 191 25.92 36.73 13.53
CA PRO A 191 25.80 37.23 14.89
C PRO A 191 24.35 37.56 15.27
N LEU A 192 23.51 37.96 14.31
CA LEU A 192 22.11 38.33 14.58
C LEU A 192 21.25 37.17 15.08
N LEU A 193 21.66 35.91 14.86
CA LEU A 193 20.95 34.75 15.41
C LEU A 193 21.05 34.66 16.95
N ASP A 194 21.88 35.50 17.57
CA ASP A 194 22.05 35.56 19.03
C ASP A 194 21.38 36.74 19.69
N ASP A 195 20.97 37.70 18.87
CA ASP A 195 20.26 38.87 19.32
C ASP A 195 18.76 38.58 19.31
N LEU A 196 18.19 38.36 20.50
CA LEU A 196 16.75 38.15 20.66
C LEU A 196 15.94 39.44 20.45
N SER A 197 16.58 40.60 20.38
CA SER A 197 15.89 41.86 20.02
C SER A 197 15.70 42.00 18.50
N GLU A 198 16.46 41.24 17.69
CA GLU A 198 16.27 41.19 16.24
C GLU A 198 14.94 40.48 15.91
N PRO A 199 13.98 41.16 15.23
CA PRO A 199 12.64 40.62 15.02
C PRO A 199 12.61 39.26 14.31
N ARG A 200 13.52 39.01 13.37
CA ARG A 200 13.55 37.72 12.65
C ARG A 200 14.03 36.57 13.53
N THR A 201 15.00 36.83 14.39
CA THR A 201 15.52 35.85 15.35
C THR A 201 14.45 35.56 16.41
N ALA A 202 13.82 36.59 16.97
CA ALA A 202 12.70 36.41 17.91
C ALA A 202 11.58 35.56 17.30
N ALA A 203 11.15 35.88 16.08
CA ALA A 203 10.11 35.12 15.38
C ALA A 203 10.50 33.65 15.14
N PHE A 204 11.77 33.36 14.87
CA PHE A 204 12.27 31.99 14.79
C PHE A 204 12.20 31.28 16.14
N ILE A 205 12.66 31.91 17.21
CA ILE A 205 12.65 31.30 18.55
C ILE A 205 11.21 30.99 19.00
N ASP A 206 10.28 31.91 18.78
CA ASP A 206 8.86 31.70 19.08
C ASP A 206 8.27 30.54 18.26
N ALA A 207 8.47 30.55 16.94
CA ALA A 207 7.97 29.49 16.06
C ALA A 207 8.58 28.11 16.38
N PHE A 208 9.87 28.07 16.75
CA PHE A 208 10.54 26.84 17.15
C PHE A 208 10.04 26.33 18.51
N ALA A 209 9.77 27.22 19.46
CA ALA A 209 9.15 26.87 20.73
C ALA A 209 7.73 26.29 20.54
N ASP A 210 6.92 26.92 19.69
CA ASP A 210 5.57 26.44 19.34
C ASP A 210 5.62 25.05 18.68
N ALA A 211 6.51 24.84 17.71
CA ALA A 211 6.70 23.54 17.08
C ALA A 211 7.17 22.48 18.08
N THR A 212 8.04 22.85 19.02
CA THR A 212 8.50 21.96 20.10
C THR A 212 7.38 21.58 21.05
N ALA A 213 6.52 22.54 21.44
CA ALA A 213 5.39 22.31 22.33
C ALA A 213 4.32 21.39 21.70
N LEU A 214 4.15 21.45 20.38
CA LEU A 214 3.19 20.62 19.65
C LEU A 214 3.75 19.25 19.26
N ARG A 215 5.07 19.03 19.36
CA ARG A 215 5.74 17.80 18.91
C ARG A 215 5.31 16.57 19.73
N PRO A 216 4.61 15.60 19.13
CA PRO A 216 4.27 14.36 19.81
C PRO A 216 5.43 13.35 19.75
N LEU A 217 5.54 12.48 20.75
CA LEU A 217 6.58 11.42 20.78
C LEU A 217 6.31 10.29 19.77
N THR A 218 5.05 10.09 19.40
CA THR A 218 4.58 9.07 18.46
C THR A 218 3.47 9.66 17.60
N CYS A 219 3.22 9.08 16.42
CA CYS A 219 2.14 9.50 15.53
C CYS A 219 0.79 9.53 16.28
N PRO A 220 0.09 10.68 16.33
CA PRO A 220 -1.25 10.77 16.91
C PRO A 220 -2.31 10.12 16.01
N ASP A 221 -3.35 9.53 16.61
CA ASP A 221 -4.52 9.02 15.86
C ASP A 221 -5.40 10.12 15.23
N SER A 222 -5.13 11.40 15.54
CA SER A 222 -5.91 12.56 15.11
C SER A 222 -5.20 13.32 14.00
N SER A 223 -5.85 13.44 12.84
CA SER A 223 -5.39 14.26 11.70
C SER A 223 -5.10 15.69 12.09
N ASP A 224 -5.95 16.29 12.92
CA ASP A 224 -5.86 17.70 13.28
C ASP A 224 -4.59 17.98 14.09
N ARG A 225 -4.19 17.03 14.94
CA ARG A 225 -2.92 17.14 15.69
C ARG A 225 -1.71 17.01 14.80
N VAL A 226 -1.74 16.08 13.83
CA VAL A 226 -0.66 15.94 12.84
C VAL A 226 -0.54 17.22 12.01
N GLN A 227 -1.67 17.76 11.55
CA GLN A 227 -1.70 18.98 10.75
C GLN A 227 -1.24 20.21 11.54
N ALA A 228 -1.61 20.34 12.82
CA ALA A 228 -1.14 21.42 13.69
C ALA A 228 0.37 21.34 13.95
N PHE A 229 0.92 20.14 14.14
CA PHE A 229 2.36 19.97 14.25
C PHE A 229 3.07 20.27 12.92
N ALA A 230 2.53 19.78 11.80
CA ALA A 230 3.07 20.04 10.47
C ALA A 230 3.12 21.54 10.15
N SER A 231 2.04 22.28 10.44
CA SER A 231 2.01 23.73 10.21
C SER A 231 3.03 24.47 11.09
N ALA A 232 3.17 24.10 12.36
CA ALA A 232 4.16 24.67 13.26
C ALA A 232 5.61 24.36 12.81
N ALA A 233 5.89 23.12 12.37
CA ALA A 233 7.19 22.74 11.84
C ALA A 233 7.56 23.53 10.57
N HIS A 234 6.60 23.72 9.66
CA HIS A 234 6.78 24.56 8.48
C HIS A 234 7.00 26.04 8.84
N ALA A 235 6.27 26.57 9.83
CA ALA A 235 6.46 27.93 10.32
C ALA A 235 7.86 28.12 10.92
N ALA A 236 8.32 27.17 11.74
CA ALA A 236 9.67 27.17 12.30
C ALA A 236 10.74 27.12 11.19
N ARG A 237 10.57 26.28 10.16
CA ARG A 237 11.47 26.24 9.00
C ARG A 237 11.52 27.58 8.26
N SER A 238 10.36 28.14 7.94
CA SER A 238 10.29 29.43 7.24
C SER A 238 10.92 30.57 8.05
N ALA A 239 10.71 30.58 9.36
CA ALA A 239 11.29 31.59 10.25
C ALA A 239 12.81 31.40 10.37
N TRP A 240 13.30 30.16 10.48
CA TRP A 240 14.71 29.83 10.47
C TRP A 240 15.39 30.30 9.18
N ASP A 241 14.85 29.95 8.01
CA ASP A 241 15.45 30.31 6.72
C ASP A 241 15.52 31.84 6.55
N SER A 242 14.48 32.56 6.98
CA SER A 242 14.43 34.02 6.98
C SER A 242 15.48 34.65 7.91
N ALA A 243 15.60 34.12 9.13
CA ALA A 243 16.56 34.59 10.13
C ALA A 243 18.01 34.27 9.72
N ASP A 244 18.30 33.03 9.29
CA ASP A 244 19.63 32.59 8.87
C ASP A 244 20.10 33.36 7.62
N THR A 245 19.23 33.53 6.62
CA THR A 245 19.55 34.30 5.42
C THR A 245 19.83 35.77 5.76
N HIS A 246 19.00 36.37 6.61
CA HIS A 246 19.21 37.74 7.04
C HIS A 246 20.52 37.90 7.82
N ALA A 247 20.77 37.02 8.79
CA ALA A 247 21.99 37.03 9.58
C ALA A 247 23.26 36.86 8.73
N ARG A 248 23.23 36.03 7.68
CA ARG A 248 24.34 35.90 6.72
C ARG A 248 24.52 37.13 5.84
N THR A 249 23.41 37.79 5.47
CA THR A 249 23.43 38.97 4.60
C THR A 249 24.01 40.18 5.34
N ILE A 250 23.63 40.38 6.61
CA ILE A 250 24.18 41.44 7.45
C ILE A 250 25.61 41.07 7.90
N GLY A 251 25.83 39.80 8.24
CA GLY A 251 27.09 39.32 8.77
C GLY A 251 27.50 40.08 10.03
N MET A 252 28.81 40.26 10.22
CA MET A 252 29.38 40.99 11.36
C MET A 252 29.41 42.51 11.20
N GLY A 253 29.02 43.06 10.05
CA GLY A 253 29.07 44.51 9.81
C GLY A 253 30.48 45.13 9.89
N VAL A 254 31.55 44.32 9.78
CA VAL A 254 32.94 44.76 9.86
C VAL A 254 33.29 45.54 8.60
N SER A 255 33.24 46.87 8.69
CA SER A 255 33.53 47.78 7.56
C SER A 255 34.91 48.43 7.64
N SER A 256 35.56 48.44 8.81
CA SER A 256 36.89 49.04 8.98
C SER A 256 38.02 48.01 9.03
N GLU A 257 39.23 48.44 8.65
CA GLU A 257 40.44 47.60 8.74
C GLU A 257 40.80 47.24 10.19
N ASP A 258 40.52 48.15 11.13
CA ASP A 258 40.76 47.94 12.55
C ASP A 258 39.80 46.90 13.13
N ASP A 259 38.51 46.96 12.78
CA ASP A 259 37.51 45.94 13.16
C ASP A 259 37.91 44.56 12.61
N THR A 260 38.37 44.51 11.35
CA THR A 260 38.87 43.27 10.74
C THR A 260 40.08 42.71 11.49
N ARG A 261 41.00 43.59 11.94
CA ARG A 261 42.18 43.18 12.72
C ARG A 261 41.77 42.64 14.09
N ILE A 262 40.78 43.26 14.75
CA ILE A 262 40.31 42.79 16.05
C ILE A 262 39.60 41.45 15.92
N VAL A 263 38.72 41.26 14.93
CA VAL A 263 38.09 39.97 14.65
C VAL A 263 39.12 38.86 14.43
N ARG A 264 40.16 39.12 13.64
CA ARG A 264 41.26 38.16 13.43
C ARG A 264 41.95 37.79 14.74
N ARG A 265 42.16 38.76 15.63
CA ARG A 265 42.77 38.56 16.94
C ARG A 265 41.87 37.76 17.88
N ILE A 266 40.56 38.03 17.89
CA ILE A 266 39.57 37.24 18.64
C ILE A 266 39.59 35.79 18.15
N ARG A 267 39.57 35.56 16.83
CA ARG A 267 39.61 34.20 16.26
C ARG A 267 40.87 33.44 16.65
N SER A 268 42.02 34.11 16.62
CA SER A 268 43.29 33.50 17.05
C SER A 268 43.30 33.16 18.54
N ALA A 269 42.77 34.05 19.39
CA ALA A 269 42.67 33.81 20.82
C ALA A 269 41.69 32.67 21.13
N LEU A 270 40.54 32.62 20.44
CA LEU A 270 39.58 31.53 20.60
C LEU A 270 40.17 30.18 20.15
N ASN A 271 40.97 30.16 19.08
CA ASN A 271 41.66 28.94 18.64
C ASN A 271 42.63 28.42 19.72
N LEU A 272 43.40 29.31 20.34
CA LEU A 272 44.30 28.94 21.44
C LEU A 272 43.52 28.48 22.68
N ALA A 273 42.39 29.14 23.00
CA ALA A 273 41.55 28.76 24.15
C ALA A 273 40.92 27.37 24.01
N LEU A 274 40.62 26.95 22.78
CA LEU A 274 40.01 25.66 22.46
C LEU A 274 41.03 24.56 22.13
N ASP A 275 42.32 24.88 22.12
CA ASP A 275 43.39 23.92 21.82
C ASP A 275 43.71 23.05 23.04
N ASP A 276 43.36 21.77 22.99
CA ASP A 276 43.60 20.80 24.07
C ASP A 276 45.09 20.53 24.35
N SER A 277 45.99 20.90 23.43
CA SER A 277 47.44 20.77 23.61
C SER A 277 48.08 21.96 24.36
N ALA A 278 47.35 23.09 24.48
CA ALA A 278 47.81 24.27 25.19
C ALA A 278 47.70 24.10 26.72
N THR A 279 48.55 24.81 27.46
CA THR A 279 48.50 24.78 28.93
C THR A 279 47.23 25.44 29.46
N GLY A 280 46.79 25.09 30.68
CA GLY A 280 45.61 25.72 31.31
C GLY A 280 45.72 27.25 31.39
N GLN A 281 46.88 27.75 31.79
CA GLN A 281 47.15 29.19 31.93
C GLN A 281 47.12 29.94 30.59
N GLU A 282 47.63 29.33 29.51
CA GLU A 282 47.55 29.92 28.16
C GLU A 282 46.10 30.00 27.67
N ARG A 283 45.30 28.96 27.93
CA ARG A 283 43.87 28.94 27.57
C ARG A 283 43.07 29.98 28.35
N ASP A 284 43.32 30.13 29.64
CA ASP A 284 42.69 31.16 30.49
C ASP A 284 43.01 32.58 30.00
N THR A 285 44.28 32.84 29.68
CA THR A 285 44.74 34.14 29.14
C THR A 285 44.11 34.42 27.77
N ALA A 286 43.97 33.39 26.94
CA ALA A 286 43.34 33.48 25.65
C ALA A 286 41.85 33.83 25.78
N LEU A 287 41.13 33.27 26.76
CA LEU A 287 39.73 33.62 27.02
C LEU A 287 39.53 35.05 27.49
N GLN A 288 40.33 35.51 28.44
CA GLN A 288 40.29 36.90 28.88
C GLN A 288 40.55 37.86 27.70
N THR A 289 41.40 37.45 26.75
CA THR A 289 41.64 38.20 25.53
C THR A 289 40.42 38.20 24.60
N VAL A 290 39.73 37.07 24.44
CA VAL A 290 38.46 37.00 23.71
C VAL A 290 37.44 37.94 24.34
N GLU A 291 37.18 37.84 25.64
CA GLU A 291 36.21 38.69 26.37
C GLU A 291 36.49 40.19 26.22
N ARG A 292 37.76 40.60 26.44
CA ARG A 292 38.15 42.01 26.37
C ARG A 292 38.00 42.60 24.97
N LEU A 293 38.38 41.84 23.94
CA LEU A 293 38.31 42.30 22.55
C LEU A 293 36.88 42.23 22.00
N ALA A 294 36.11 41.25 22.45
CA ALA A 294 34.70 41.06 22.16
C ALA A 294 33.85 42.22 22.66
N ALA A 295 33.96 42.54 23.96
CA ALA A 295 33.17 43.59 24.60
C ALA A 295 33.29 44.97 23.92
N GLY A 296 34.37 45.22 23.18
CA GLY A 296 34.58 46.44 22.41
C GLY A 296 33.96 46.47 21.01
N LEU A 297 33.53 45.33 20.46
CA LEU A 297 33.06 45.22 19.07
C LEU A 297 31.63 44.72 18.95
N ILE A 298 31.25 43.73 19.77
CA ILE A 298 29.97 43.03 19.72
C ILE A 298 29.68 42.56 21.14
N THR A 299 28.45 42.69 21.65
CA THR A 299 28.04 41.96 22.85
C THR A 299 28.15 40.47 22.54
N ILE A 300 29.30 39.84 22.82
CA ILE A 300 29.44 38.41 22.62
C ILE A 300 28.48 37.72 23.60
N PRO A 301 27.57 36.87 23.13
CA PRO A 301 26.60 36.18 23.95
C PRO A 301 27.27 35.26 24.96
N ASP A 302 26.66 35.18 26.15
CA ASP A 302 27.07 34.38 27.31
C ASP A 302 27.42 32.92 27.01
N ARG A 303 26.93 32.35 25.90
CA ARG A 303 27.20 30.95 25.54
C ARG A 303 28.64 30.68 25.09
N ILE A 304 29.32 31.64 24.46
CA ILE A 304 30.72 31.45 24.02
C ILE A 304 31.60 31.35 25.27
N TYR A 305 31.37 32.26 26.23
CA TYR A 305 32.00 32.26 27.54
C TYR A 305 31.72 30.95 28.31
N THR A 306 30.45 30.55 28.40
CA THR A 306 30.03 29.32 29.10
C THR A 306 30.70 28.07 28.55
N ARG A 307 30.79 27.93 27.21
CA ARG A 307 31.40 26.76 26.58
C ARG A 307 32.89 26.65 26.82
N ALA A 308 33.60 27.76 26.64
CA ALA A 308 35.04 27.75 26.85
C ALA A 308 35.40 27.52 28.33
N LYS A 309 34.63 28.09 29.25
CA LYS A 309 34.73 27.78 30.69
C LYS A 309 34.51 26.29 30.97
N THR A 310 33.47 25.69 30.39
CA THR A 310 33.18 24.25 30.56
C THR A 310 34.30 23.37 30.02
N ALA A 311 34.90 23.74 28.88
CA ALA A 311 36.02 23.01 28.29
C ALA A 311 37.25 23.01 29.22
N ILE A 312 37.59 24.16 29.79
CA ILE A 312 38.70 24.30 30.74
C ILE A 312 38.43 23.51 32.02
N GLU A 313 37.25 23.62 32.61
CA GLU A 313 36.88 22.85 33.81
C GLU A 313 36.97 21.34 33.57
N THR A 314 36.59 20.88 32.37
CA THR A 314 36.66 19.46 31.99
C THR A 314 38.11 18.99 31.86
N THR A 315 38.98 19.78 31.21
CA THR A 315 40.41 19.43 31.09
C THR A 315 41.12 19.48 32.45
N THR A 316 40.86 20.50 33.27
CA THR A 316 41.44 20.63 34.61
C THR A 316 41.02 19.46 35.51
N ARG A 317 39.77 19.01 35.44
CA ARG A 317 39.31 17.81 36.16
C ARG A 317 40.03 16.54 35.70
N LYS A 318 40.26 16.37 34.39
CA LYS A 318 41.03 15.23 33.86
C LYS A 318 42.48 15.23 34.34
N GLN A 319 43.11 16.40 34.45
CA GLN A 319 44.49 16.54 34.95
C GLN A 319 44.63 16.32 36.46
N LEU A 320 43.57 16.54 37.24
CA LEU A 320 43.57 16.32 38.70
C LEU A 320 43.20 14.88 39.11
N THR A 321 42.69 14.07 38.18
CA THR A 321 42.26 12.67 38.46
C THR A 321 43.30 11.63 38.00
N HIS A 322 44.42 12.08 37.41
CA HIS A 322 45.58 11.28 37.04
C HIS A 322 46.79 11.66 37.89
#